data_AF-A0A0F9ESV3-F1
#
_entry.id   AF-A0A0F9ESV3-F1
#
_cell.length_a   1.000
_cell.length_b   1.000
_cell.length_c   1.000
_cell.angle_alpha   90.00
_cell.angle_beta   90.00
_cell.angle_gamma   90.00
#
_symmetry.space_group_name_H-M   'P 1'
#
loop_
_entity.id
_entity.type
_entity.pdbx_description
1 polymer ?
#
loop_
_entity_poly.entity_id
_entity_poly.type
_entity_poly.pdbx_seq_one_letter_code
_entity_poly.pdbx_strand_id
1 'polypeptide(L)'
;MLELTGSVQPDAQSFLANLRRQGTPDRVHYMELFLDGEVKDAIVGRFDLAAGLSEDDPHYAQKREIAIQRFLGYDYVSAALELAMPLNRTLIDDTADLPRLAGRAYMEEHEGPITSWEQFEQYPWPDPATAPDGALAWFQENLPEDMCLVSNCGAHFCEHLCWLMGYESLCYALYDQRDLVEAIYRKILDITTGTMTRLKQYSRIEAVWGSDDMGFKTSTMFSPTDMRQFVLPGHKAAAEMAHQAGRLYLLHSCGNLRQIMPDLLDDVKIDAKHSFEDTIESIADAKADYGDRCAVIGGIDVDFLCRADEPAIRSRVRDTLDACMPGGGFCLGSGNSVANYVPVDNYLTMLDDNAAYLGRLGQQVLDVGQLLGFEFMQADGLAPGSYLASGIDAWAESPGLPLAFGRAFPQTISQRYETGPLGRGWSHNWDFSLDVGDDGTVTITGPSATRRTFLPDIRGGYFPQPGDYATLTDLGGGAFSLREKGGLLTEFRADGKLDYAEDTNGNRIPAGYTGEQLTSLTHSSGATLLLDYDAQGMITSVTDPLGPGTEDDRVTVYSYDTSGEHLVSVHRYDQLAPTYYQYVTG
;
A
#
# COMPACT_ATOMS: atom_id res chain seq x y z
N MET A 1 7.96 -16.82 -15.96
CA MET A 1 8.96 -15.79 -15.57
C MET A 1 8.51 -14.45 -16.14
N LEU A 2 7.84 -13.64 -15.33
CA LEU A 2 7.43 -12.29 -15.68
C LEU A 2 8.29 -11.35 -14.83
N GLU A 3 9.19 -10.64 -15.49
CA GLU A 3 10.01 -9.59 -14.88
C GLU A 3 9.14 -8.35 -14.64
N LEU A 4 9.17 -7.82 -13.42
CA LEU A 4 8.72 -6.47 -13.06
C LEU A 4 9.54 -5.45 -13.87
N THR A 5 9.13 -5.11 -15.09
CA THR A 5 9.91 -4.27 -16.03
C THR A 5 9.39 -2.84 -16.20
N GLY A 6 8.37 -2.43 -15.45
CA GLY A 6 7.99 -1.01 -15.38
C GLY A 6 8.88 -0.24 -14.41
N SER A 7 10.17 -0.04 -14.72
CA SER A 7 10.98 0.88 -13.91
C SER A 7 10.41 2.30 -14.04
N VAL A 8 9.82 2.86 -12.99
CA VAL A 8 9.47 4.29 -12.97
C VAL A 8 10.78 5.07 -13.05
N GLN A 9 11.01 5.73 -14.18
CA GLN A 9 12.16 6.60 -14.34
C GLN A 9 11.86 7.95 -13.66
N PRO A 10 12.76 8.46 -12.81
CA PRO A 10 12.65 9.83 -12.30
C PRO A 10 12.46 10.84 -13.42
N ASP A 11 11.74 11.90 -13.11
CA ASP A 11 11.51 13.05 -13.98
C ASP A 11 11.44 14.30 -13.10
N ALA A 12 12.62 14.86 -12.82
CA ALA A 12 12.76 16.10 -12.08
C ALA A 12 12.01 17.27 -12.74
N GLN A 13 11.88 17.31 -14.07
CA GLN A 13 11.19 18.41 -14.75
C GLN A 13 9.69 18.35 -14.50
N SER A 14 9.07 17.18 -14.68
CA SER A 14 7.66 16.97 -14.37
C SER A 14 7.38 17.18 -12.88
N PHE A 15 8.28 16.70 -12.00
CA PHE A 15 8.17 16.90 -10.55
C PHE A 15 8.12 18.39 -10.18
N LEU A 16 9.02 19.20 -10.73
CA LEU A 16 9.06 20.64 -10.47
C LEU A 16 7.89 21.37 -11.12
N ALA A 17 7.44 20.95 -12.30
CA ALA A 17 6.23 21.48 -12.93
C ALA A 17 4.98 21.20 -12.06
N ASN A 18 4.89 20.01 -11.48
CA ASN A 18 3.85 19.63 -10.53
C ASN A 18 3.89 20.51 -9.27
N LEU A 19 5.05 20.68 -8.62
CA LEU A 19 5.17 21.58 -7.45
C LEU A 19 4.83 23.04 -7.79
N ARG A 20 5.13 23.48 -9.02
CA ARG A 20 4.74 24.80 -9.55
C ARG A 20 3.27 24.88 -9.99
N ARG A 21 2.48 23.80 -9.83
CA ARG A 21 1.06 23.72 -10.22
C ARG A 21 0.82 23.96 -11.72
N GLN A 22 1.72 23.48 -12.57
CA GLN A 22 1.68 23.71 -14.02
C GLN A 22 0.88 22.63 -14.77
N GLY A 23 -0.33 22.33 -14.29
CA GLY A 23 -1.23 21.33 -14.86
C GLY A 23 -1.13 19.98 -14.16
N THR A 24 -2.09 19.09 -14.47
CA THR A 24 -2.13 17.73 -13.93
C THR A 24 -0.94 16.94 -14.46
N PRO A 25 -0.10 16.34 -13.60
CA PRO A 25 1.05 15.56 -14.05
C PRO A 25 0.58 14.22 -14.64
N ASP A 26 1.36 13.68 -15.57
CA ASP A 26 1.10 12.38 -16.22
C ASP A 26 1.26 11.19 -15.28
N ARG A 27 2.00 11.40 -14.17
CA ARG A 27 2.10 10.47 -13.06
C ARG A 27 2.05 11.18 -11.72
N VAL A 28 1.78 10.43 -10.67
CA VAL A 28 1.93 10.92 -9.32
C VAL A 28 3.41 10.98 -8.96
N HIS A 29 3.78 12.11 -8.39
CA HIS A 29 5.11 12.32 -7.84
C HIS A 29 5.09 12.03 -6.34
N TYR A 30 6.18 11.48 -5.82
CA TYR A 30 6.34 11.20 -4.41
C TYR A 30 7.22 12.24 -3.73
N MET A 31 6.90 12.58 -2.49
CA MET A 31 7.75 13.44 -1.67
C MET A 31 7.50 13.20 -0.18
N GLU A 32 8.58 12.95 0.54
CA GLU A 32 8.59 12.66 1.98
C GLU A 32 9.50 13.64 2.70
N LEU A 33 9.19 13.93 3.97
CA LEU A 33 10.10 14.68 4.83
C LEU A 33 11.45 13.96 4.94
N PHE A 34 11.41 12.70 5.39
CA PHE A 34 12.49 11.72 5.29
C PHE A 34 11.98 10.32 5.64
N LEU A 35 12.76 9.32 5.27
CA LEU A 35 12.62 7.94 5.76
C LEU A 35 13.69 7.70 6.82
N ASP A 36 13.32 7.07 7.92
CA ASP A 36 14.27 6.58 8.91
C ASP A 36 15.31 5.63 8.27
N GLY A 37 16.53 5.65 8.81
CA GLY A 37 17.62 4.82 8.31
C GLY A 37 17.27 3.33 8.34
N GLU A 38 16.57 2.90 9.39
CA GLU A 38 16.14 1.51 9.57
C GLU A 38 15.11 1.08 8.51
N VAL A 39 14.21 1.99 8.12
CA VAL A 39 13.25 1.74 7.04
C VAL A 39 13.97 1.61 5.71
N LYS A 40 14.95 2.49 5.44
CA LYS A 40 15.81 2.39 4.25
C LYS A 40 16.59 1.08 4.24
N ASP A 41 17.15 0.66 5.37
CA ASP A 41 17.89 -0.60 5.51
C ASP A 41 17.01 -1.81 5.24
N ALA A 42 15.79 -1.83 5.78
CA ALA A 42 14.81 -2.88 5.53
C ALA A 42 14.44 -2.98 4.04
N ILE A 43 14.23 -1.85 3.36
CA ILE A 43 13.93 -1.80 1.91
C ILE A 43 15.13 -2.30 1.11
N VAL A 44 16.34 -1.81 1.41
CA VAL A 44 17.57 -2.23 0.72
C VAL A 44 17.80 -3.73 0.88
N GLY A 45 17.65 -4.27 2.11
CA GLY A 45 17.82 -5.69 2.37
C GLY A 45 16.76 -6.56 1.69
N ARG A 46 15.51 -6.08 1.59
CA ARG A 46 14.40 -6.81 0.96
C ARG A 46 14.55 -6.91 -0.56
N PHE A 47 15.01 -5.85 -1.21
CA PHE A 47 15.08 -5.76 -2.68
C PHE A 47 16.49 -5.78 -3.24
N ASP A 48 17.50 -6.04 -2.39
CA ASP A 48 18.91 -6.11 -2.76
C ASP A 48 19.41 -4.86 -3.51
N LEU A 49 18.95 -3.67 -3.11
CA LEU A 49 19.21 -2.42 -3.83
C LEU A 49 20.67 -1.96 -3.73
N ALA A 50 21.44 -2.54 -2.81
CA ALA A 50 22.87 -2.31 -2.68
C ALA A 50 23.71 -3.29 -3.52
N ALA A 51 23.08 -4.18 -4.29
CA ALA A 51 23.80 -5.11 -5.16
C ALA A 51 24.74 -4.36 -6.10
N GLY A 52 26.04 -4.68 -6.02
CA GLY A 52 27.08 -4.03 -6.83
C GLY A 52 27.62 -2.71 -6.26
N LEU A 53 27.11 -2.24 -5.11
CA LEU A 53 27.73 -1.15 -4.36
C LEU A 53 28.73 -1.72 -3.36
N SER A 54 29.91 -1.10 -3.27
CA SER A 54 30.95 -1.46 -2.31
C SER A 54 30.82 -0.61 -1.05
N GLU A 55 30.69 -1.23 0.13
CA GLU A 55 30.67 -0.51 1.41
C GLU A 55 31.99 0.24 1.70
N ASP A 56 33.11 -0.23 1.14
CA ASP A 56 34.41 0.45 1.21
C ASP A 56 34.50 1.73 0.34
N ASP A 57 33.49 2.00 -0.49
CA ASP A 57 33.45 3.21 -1.29
C ASP A 57 33.13 4.42 -0.39
N PRO A 58 33.94 5.50 -0.38
CA PRO A 58 33.67 6.68 0.44
C PRO A 58 32.35 7.38 0.12
N HIS A 59 31.74 7.06 -1.03
CA HIS A 59 30.44 7.57 -1.47
C HIS A 59 29.33 6.51 -1.50
N TYR A 60 29.53 5.39 -0.78
CA TYR A 60 28.54 4.33 -0.66
C TYR A 60 27.17 4.87 -0.24
N ALA A 61 27.12 5.75 0.76
CA ALA A 61 25.88 6.32 1.27
C ALA A 61 25.10 7.11 0.19
N GLN A 62 25.80 7.93 -0.60
CA GLN A 62 25.17 8.74 -1.65
C GLN A 62 24.68 7.88 -2.83
N LYS A 63 25.48 6.88 -3.24
CA LYS A 63 25.09 5.93 -4.28
C LYS A 63 23.88 5.08 -3.85
N ARG A 64 23.91 4.61 -2.60
CA ARG A 64 22.80 3.87 -1.99
C ARG A 64 21.53 4.72 -1.92
N GLU A 65 21.64 5.99 -1.53
CA GLU A 65 20.49 6.91 -1.51
C GLU A 65 19.87 7.06 -2.90
N ILE A 66 20.67 7.26 -3.95
CA ILE A 66 20.16 7.31 -5.33
C ILE A 66 19.43 6.01 -5.68
N ALA A 67 20.01 4.85 -5.38
CA ALA A 67 19.38 3.56 -5.67
C ALA A 67 18.02 3.40 -4.99
N ILE A 68 17.92 3.77 -3.70
CA ILE A 68 16.66 3.75 -2.94
C ILE A 68 15.63 4.69 -3.56
N GLN A 69 16.01 5.96 -3.76
CA GLN A 69 15.09 6.99 -4.22
C GLN A 69 14.54 6.65 -5.61
N ARG A 70 15.41 6.18 -6.53
CA ARG A 70 14.99 5.70 -7.85
C ARG A 70 14.06 4.50 -7.78
N PHE A 71 14.40 3.51 -6.94
CA PHE A 71 13.57 2.31 -6.78
C PHE A 71 12.16 2.65 -6.27
N LEU A 72 12.06 3.58 -5.33
CA LEU A 72 10.79 4.02 -4.77
C LEU A 72 10.04 5.03 -5.66
N GLY A 73 10.63 5.47 -6.78
CA GLY A 73 10.01 6.39 -7.74
C GLY A 73 10.10 7.87 -7.39
N TYR A 74 11.02 8.27 -6.50
CA TYR A 74 11.29 9.65 -6.17
C TYR A 74 12.12 10.35 -7.25
N ASP A 75 11.84 11.64 -7.42
CA ASP A 75 12.44 12.51 -8.44
C ASP A 75 13.64 13.31 -7.94
N TYR A 76 13.96 13.14 -6.67
CA TYR A 76 14.97 13.93 -5.99
C TYR A 76 15.74 13.09 -4.98
N VAL A 77 16.88 13.63 -4.57
CA VAL A 77 17.55 13.24 -3.32
C VAL A 77 17.67 14.47 -2.43
N SER A 78 17.76 14.23 -1.12
CA SER A 78 17.92 15.29 -0.13
C SER A 78 19.33 15.34 0.42
N ALA A 79 19.88 16.55 0.55
CA ALA A 79 21.19 16.80 1.16
C ALA A 79 21.24 18.21 1.76
N ALA A 80 22.09 18.42 2.76
CA ALA A 80 22.23 19.69 3.46
C ALA A 80 23.70 19.97 3.80
N LEU A 81 23.98 21.19 4.26
CA LEU A 81 25.23 21.46 4.96
C LEU A 81 25.20 20.77 6.33
N GLU A 82 26.34 20.28 6.76
CA GLU A 82 26.49 19.65 8.07
C GLU A 82 26.70 20.72 9.15
N LEU A 83 25.60 21.12 9.78
CA LEU A 83 25.60 22.10 10.88
C LEU A 83 25.26 21.39 12.18
N ALA A 84 26.20 21.41 13.13
CA ALA A 84 26.00 20.85 14.45
C ALA A 84 25.64 21.96 15.44
N MET A 85 24.46 21.85 16.06
CA MET A 85 24.04 22.67 17.18
C MET A 85 23.88 21.75 18.39
N PRO A 86 24.71 21.88 19.45
CA PRO A 86 24.55 21.08 20.66
C PRO A 86 23.20 21.34 21.33
N LEU A 87 22.43 20.28 21.58
CA LEU A 87 21.09 20.34 22.15
C LEU A 87 20.98 19.38 23.33
N ASN A 88 20.11 19.72 24.29
CA ASN A 88 19.79 18.84 25.40
C ASN A 88 18.78 17.78 24.96
N ARG A 89 19.14 16.50 25.11
CA ARG A 89 18.31 15.37 24.69
C ARG A 89 18.26 14.29 25.76
N THR A 90 17.10 13.69 25.91
CA THR A 90 16.88 12.51 26.76
C THR A 90 16.81 11.27 25.87
N LEU A 91 17.54 10.22 26.24
CA LEU A 91 17.59 8.95 25.53
C LEU A 91 16.76 7.89 26.26
N ILE A 92 15.94 7.17 25.50
CA ILE A 92 15.24 5.97 25.98
C ILE A 92 15.42 4.83 24.98
N ASP A 93 15.17 3.60 25.43
CA ASP A 93 15.18 2.45 24.55
C ASP A 93 14.11 2.56 23.46
N ASP A 94 14.46 2.14 22.23
CA ASP A 94 13.51 2.09 21.13
C ASP A 94 12.77 0.75 21.12
N THR A 95 11.44 0.80 21.25
CA THR A 95 10.57 -0.38 21.31
C THR A 95 9.87 -0.70 19.98
N ALA A 96 10.22 -0.03 18.89
CA ALA A 96 9.67 -0.33 17.57
C ALA A 96 10.21 -1.65 17.00
N ASP A 97 9.48 -2.23 16.05
CA ASP A 97 9.87 -3.49 15.37
C ASP A 97 11.20 -3.36 14.61
N LEU A 98 11.54 -2.15 14.15
CA LEU A 98 12.84 -1.78 13.59
C LEU A 98 13.58 -0.85 14.58
N PRO A 99 14.15 -1.37 15.68
CA PRO A 99 14.65 -0.52 16.75
C PRO A 99 15.95 0.21 16.37
N ARG A 100 16.05 1.50 16.75
CA ARG A 100 17.30 2.24 16.72
C ARG A 100 18.27 1.70 17.77
N LEU A 101 19.45 1.26 17.35
CA LEU A 101 20.47 0.75 18.28
C LEU A 101 20.94 1.79 19.32
N ALA A 102 20.90 3.08 18.97
CA ALA A 102 21.25 4.18 19.87
C ALA A 102 20.10 4.61 20.80
N GLY A 103 18.92 3.98 20.69
CA GLY A 103 17.70 4.42 21.35
C GLY A 103 17.02 5.60 20.65
N ARG A 104 15.90 6.06 21.22
CA ARG A 104 15.19 7.27 20.78
C ARG A 104 15.65 8.47 21.59
N ALA A 105 15.99 9.54 20.88
CA ALA A 105 16.33 10.82 21.48
C ALA A 105 15.12 11.76 21.43
N TYR A 106 14.74 12.29 22.59
CA TYR A 106 13.71 13.31 22.73
C TYR A 106 14.35 14.62 23.15
N MET A 107 13.80 15.73 22.67
CA MET A 107 14.24 17.06 23.11
C MET A 107 13.84 17.28 24.57
N GLU A 108 14.74 17.86 25.35
CA GLU A 108 14.43 18.21 26.74
C GLU A 108 13.53 19.46 26.78
N GLU A 109 12.34 19.33 27.39
CA GLU A 109 11.31 20.36 27.35
C GLU A 109 11.49 21.43 28.44
N HIS A 110 12.11 21.09 29.57
CA HIS A 110 12.22 22.00 30.70
C HIS A 110 13.32 23.05 30.51
N GLU A 111 14.53 22.61 30.17
CA GLU A 111 15.71 23.47 30.03
C GLU A 111 16.59 23.03 28.85
N GLY A 112 16.74 23.94 27.90
CA GLY A 112 17.69 23.83 26.80
C GLY A 112 19.06 24.40 27.16
N PRO A 113 20.02 24.36 26.23
CA PRO A 113 21.38 24.86 26.46
C PRO A 113 21.48 26.38 26.70
N ILE A 114 20.45 27.17 26.39
CA ILE A 114 20.44 28.63 26.48
C ILE A 114 19.19 29.13 27.21
N THR A 115 19.31 29.38 28.51
CA THR A 115 18.27 30.01 29.34
C THR A 115 18.72 31.36 29.93
N SER A 116 19.95 31.79 29.63
CA SER A 116 20.55 33.05 30.08
C SER A 116 21.50 33.64 29.03
N TRP A 117 21.81 34.94 29.18
CA TRP A 117 22.79 35.65 28.34
C TRP A 117 24.20 35.05 28.41
N GLU A 118 24.64 34.59 29.60
CA GLU A 118 25.95 33.96 29.75
C GLU A 118 26.06 32.68 28.90
N GLN A 119 25.03 31.82 28.94
CA GLN A 119 24.99 30.61 28.12
C GLN A 119 24.90 30.95 26.63
N PHE A 120 24.15 31.99 26.25
CA PHE A 120 24.06 32.45 24.86
C PHE A 120 25.42 32.86 24.28
N GLU A 121 26.22 33.59 25.07
CA GLU A 121 27.56 34.03 24.68
C GLU A 121 28.57 32.87 24.59
N GLN A 122 28.41 31.85 25.44
CA GLN A 122 29.28 30.67 25.48
C GLN A 122 28.87 29.58 24.47
N TYR A 123 27.65 29.64 23.93
CA TYR A 123 27.12 28.62 23.04
C TYR A 123 27.98 28.51 21.77
N PRO A 124 28.39 27.29 21.37
CA PRO A 124 29.25 27.08 20.21
C PRO A 124 28.44 27.15 18.91
N TRP A 125 28.02 28.35 18.52
CA TRP A 125 27.27 28.60 17.29
C TRP A 125 28.05 28.08 16.06
N PRO A 126 27.44 27.27 15.18
CA PRO A 126 28.11 26.78 13.99
C PRO A 126 28.33 27.91 12.98
N ASP A 127 29.42 27.83 12.22
CA ASP A 127 29.70 28.75 11.12
C ASP A 127 29.32 28.10 9.78
N PRO A 128 28.23 28.54 9.13
CA PRO A 128 27.82 28.01 7.84
C PRO A 128 28.90 28.20 6.76
N ALA A 129 29.76 29.21 6.86
CA ALA A 129 30.84 29.43 5.87
C ALA A 129 31.84 28.26 5.83
N THR A 130 32.01 27.55 6.95
CA THR A 130 32.97 26.44 7.09
C THR A 130 32.32 25.06 7.21
N ALA A 131 30.99 24.99 7.22
CA ALA A 131 30.26 23.73 7.36
C ALA A 131 30.65 22.71 6.27
N PRO A 132 30.84 21.43 6.59
CA PRO A 132 31.03 20.41 5.58
C PRO A 132 29.84 20.33 4.62
N ASP A 133 30.12 20.05 3.36
CA ASP A 133 29.17 19.98 2.25
C ASP A 133 29.32 18.71 1.42
N GLY A 134 29.92 17.66 1.99
CA GLY A 134 30.41 16.48 1.25
C GLY A 134 29.34 15.82 0.37
N ALA A 135 28.14 15.60 0.91
CA ALA A 135 27.03 15.03 0.14
C ALA A 135 26.53 15.97 -0.97
N LEU A 136 26.40 17.28 -0.68
CA LEU A 136 25.98 18.29 -1.66
C LEU A 136 26.97 18.41 -2.82
N ALA A 137 28.27 18.50 -2.50
CA ALA A 137 29.33 18.57 -3.49
C ALA A 137 29.37 17.31 -4.37
N TRP A 138 29.20 16.13 -3.77
CA TRP A 138 29.16 14.88 -4.52
C TRP A 138 27.94 14.77 -5.44
N PHE A 139 26.74 15.07 -4.95
CA PHE A 139 25.53 15.02 -5.77
C PHE A 139 25.52 16.07 -6.88
N GLN A 140 26.10 17.24 -6.65
CA GLN A 140 26.24 18.27 -7.69
C GLN A 140 26.90 17.70 -8.97
N GLU A 141 27.88 16.82 -8.80
CA GLU A 141 28.65 16.23 -9.90
C GLU A 141 28.10 14.88 -10.38
N ASN A 142 27.49 14.08 -9.49
CA ASN A 142 27.20 12.66 -9.75
C ASN A 142 25.71 12.31 -9.78
N LEU A 143 24.81 13.24 -9.45
CA LEU A 143 23.37 12.97 -9.52
C LEU A 143 22.92 12.78 -10.99
N PRO A 144 22.15 11.72 -11.31
CA PRO A 144 21.56 11.53 -12.62
C PRO A 144 20.77 12.76 -13.11
N GLU A 145 20.80 13.04 -14.41
CA GLU A 145 20.19 14.26 -14.98
C GLU A 145 18.67 14.31 -14.87
N ASP A 146 18.03 13.16 -14.70
CA ASP A 146 16.59 12.99 -14.53
C ASP A 146 16.13 13.19 -13.07
N MET A 147 17.07 13.46 -12.15
CA MET A 147 16.80 13.78 -10.74
C MET A 147 17.28 15.18 -10.36
N CYS A 148 16.70 15.76 -9.32
CA CYS A 148 17.15 17.04 -8.74
C CYS A 148 17.55 16.94 -7.26
N LEU A 149 18.15 18.02 -6.73
CA LEU A 149 18.38 18.17 -5.29
C LEU A 149 17.29 19.03 -4.64
N VAL A 150 16.78 18.54 -3.52
CA VAL A 150 15.99 19.32 -2.56
C VAL A 150 16.82 19.46 -1.30
N SER A 151 17.18 20.68 -0.91
CA SER A 151 18.13 20.87 0.20
C SER A 151 17.47 21.41 1.45
N ASN A 152 17.72 20.80 2.62
CA ASN A 152 17.35 21.43 3.88
C ASN A 152 18.21 22.68 4.10
N CYS A 153 17.55 23.80 4.39
CA CYS A 153 18.18 25.11 4.52
C CYS A 153 18.43 25.56 5.97
N GLY A 154 18.14 24.73 6.97
CA GLY A 154 18.30 25.07 8.37
C GLY A 154 17.28 26.11 8.87
N ALA A 155 16.16 26.29 8.16
CA ALA A 155 15.08 27.20 8.53
C ALA A 155 14.13 26.54 9.56
N HIS A 156 14.67 26.21 10.72
CA HIS A 156 14.01 25.60 11.88
C HIS A 156 13.79 26.65 12.98
N PHE A 157 13.00 27.70 12.72
CA PHE A 157 12.99 28.88 13.57
C PHE A 157 12.25 28.65 14.90
N CYS A 158 11.03 28.13 14.87
CA CYS A 158 10.26 27.77 16.07
C CYS A 158 10.94 26.59 16.81
N GLU A 159 11.36 25.57 16.08
CA GLU A 159 12.09 24.40 16.60
C GLU A 159 13.37 24.82 17.31
N HIS A 160 14.27 25.60 16.70
CA HIS A 160 15.50 26.03 17.36
C HIS A 160 15.23 26.93 18.57
N LEU A 161 14.21 27.79 18.54
CA LEU A 161 13.81 28.55 19.74
C LEU A 161 13.39 27.59 20.86
N CYS A 162 12.55 26.59 20.56
CA CYS A 162 12.09 25.60 21.53
C CYS A 162 13.25 24.74 22.04
N TRP A 163 14.13 24.27 21.17
CA TRP A 163 15.20 23.34 21.49
C TRP A 163 16.36 23.98 22.23
N LEU A 164 16.70 25.23 21.88
CA LEU A 164 17.79 25.97 22.53
C LEU A 164 17.41 26.44 23.93
N MET A 165 16.15 26.79 24.16
CA MET A 165 15.70 27.26 25.47
C MET A 165 15.08 26.15 26.33
N GLY A 166 14.52 25.11 25.73
CA GLY A 166 13.50 24.26 26.34
C GLY A 166 12.13 24.90 26.15
N TYR A 167 11.13 24.14 25.73
CA TYR A 167 9.80 24.66 25.40
C TYR A 167 9.12 25.35 26.59
N GLU A 168 9.21 24.79 27.79
CA GLU A 168 8.68 25.41 29.02
C GLU A 168 9.40 26.73 29.32
N SER A 169 10.74 26.72 29.29
CA SER A 169 11.57 27.90 29.52
C SER A 169 11.31 29.00 28.49
N LEU A 170 11.12 28.65 27.21
CA LEU A 170 10.75 29.59 26.15
C LEU A 170 9.42 30.28 26.46
N CYS A 171 8.42 29.55 26.96
CA CYS A 171 7.12 30.12 27.30
C CYS A 171 7.23 31.22 28.37
N TYR A 172 8.09 31.06 29.37
CA TYR A 172 8.38 32.12 30.35
C TYR A 172 9.23 33.24 29.73
N ALA A 173 10.27 32.88 28.98
CA ALA A 173 11.20 33.85 28.38
C ALA A 173 10.54 34.79 27.37
N LEU A 174 9.50 34.35 26.66
CA LEU A 174 8.70 35.22 25.77
C LEU A 174 8.08 36.42 26.52
N TYR A 175 7.88 36.30 27.84
CA TYR A 175 7.41 37.38 28.71
C TYR A 175 8.54 38.04 29.51
N ASP A 176 9.40 37.24 30.15
CA ASP A 176 10.40 37.74 31.11
C ASP A 176 11.73 38.17 30.48
N GLN A 177 12.12 37.58 29.33
CA GLN A 177 13.45 37.71 28.72
C GLN A 177 13.38 37.82 27.19
N ARG A 178 12.46 38.67 26.70
CA ARG A 178 12.13 38.75 25.27
C ARG A 178 13.30 39.24 24.39
N ASP A 179 14.22 39.99 24.98
CA ASP A 179 15.48 40.43 24.36
C ASP A 179 16.44 39.26 24.10
N LEU A 180 16.52 38.29 25.02
CA LEU A 180 17.28 37.06 24.83
C LEU A 180 16.66 36.19 23.73
N VAL A 181 15.33 36.04 23.71
CA VAL A 181 14.61 35.33 22.64
C VAL A 181 14.91 35.95 21.28
N GLU A 182 14.89 37.29 21.19
CA GLU A 182 15.24 38.01 19.97
C GLU A 182 16.70 37.77 19.55
N ALA A 183 17.64 37.75 20.51
CA ALA A 183 19.05 37.48 20.23
C ALA A 183 19.28 36.06 19.68
N ILE A 184 18.61 35.06 20.25
CA ILE A 184 18.62 33.67 19.76
C ILE A 184 18.05 33.61 18.35
N TYR A 185 16.87 34.20 18.13
CA TYR A 185 16.27 34.29 16.80
C TYR A 185 17.23 34.91 15.77
N ARG A 186 17.87 36.04 16.10
CA ARG A 186 18.82 36.71 15.21
C ARG A 186 20.02 35.81 14.87
N LYS A 187 20.53 35.03 15.83
CA LYS A 187 21.60 34.07 15.56
C LYS A 187 21.16 32.94 14.63
N ILE A 188 19.96 32.41 14.83
CA ILE A 188 19.38 31.41 13.91
C ILE A 188 19.25 32.01 12.50
N LEU A 189 18.73 33.24 12.38
CA LEU A 189 18.61 33.94 11.11
C LEU A 189 19.96 34.15 10.41
N ASP A 190 21.00 34.55 11.14
CA ASP A 190 22.35 34.72 10.60
C ASP A 190 22.89 33.38 10.04
N ILE A 191 22.70 32.29 10.78
CA ILE A 191 23.12 30.94 10.37
C ILE A 191 22.34 30.49 9.13
N THR A 192 21.01 30.58 9.14
CA THR A 192 20.16 30.22 7.99
C THR A 192 20.52 31.05 6.75
N THR A 193 20.78 32.34 6.91
CA THR A 193 21.20 33.23 5.81
C THR A 193 22.56 32.82 5.25
N GLY A 194 23.52 32.47 6.10
CA GLY A 194 24.82 31.94 5.69
C GLY A 194 24.70 30.60 4.95
N THR A 195 23.85 29.70 5.45
CA THR A 195 23.53 28.42 4.80
C THR A 195 22.95 28.65 3.41
N MET A 196 21.89 29.46 3.31
CA MET A 196 21.24 29.79 2.05
C MET A 196 22.21 30.43 1.05
N THR A 197 23.13 31.27 1.53
CA THR A 197 24.19 31.88 0.69
C THR A 197 25.11 30.82 0.08
N ARG A 198 25.47 29.78 0.84
CA ARG A 198 26.26 28.66 0.32
C ARG A 198 25.47 27.74 -0.60
N LEU A 199 24.22 27.42 -0.25
CA LEU A 199 23.38 26.56 -1.07
C LEU A 199 23.18 27.14 -2.49
N LYS A 200 23.22 28.46 -2.67
CA LYS A 200 23.17 29.11 -4.00
C LYS A 200 24.28 28.65 -4.97
N GLN A 201 25.38 28.08 -4.46
CA GLN A 201 26.51 27.64 -5.28
C GLN A 201 26.25 26.33 -6.03
N TYR A 202 25.27 25.52 -5.60
CA TYR A 202 24.96 24.22 -6.21
C TYR A 202 23.79 24.36 -7.18
N SER A 203 24.07 24.28 -8.48
CA SER A 203 23.05 24.44 -9.52
C SER A 203 22.03 23.30 -9.59
N ARG A 204 22.34 22.12 -9.04
CA ARG A 204 21.41 20.97 -8.99
C ARG A 204 20.29 21.15 -7.95
N ILE A 205 20.39 22.13 -7.05
CA ILE A 205 19.34 22.44 -6.07
C ILE A 205 18.21 23.21 -6.75
N GLU A 206 17.05 22.58 -6.83
CA GLU A 206 15.84 23.13 -7.48
C GLU A 206 14.80 23.61 -6.46
N ALA A 207 14.86 23.05 -5.25
CA ALA A 207 14.06 23.49 -4.11
C ALA A 207 14.89 23.50 -2.82
N VAL A 208 14.54 24.38 -1.90
CA VAL A 208 15.00 24.31 -0.51
C VAL A 208 13.82 24.01 0.39
N TRP A 209 14.08 23.23 1.43
CA TRP A 209 13.08 22.79 2.39
C TRP A 209 13.37 23.42 3.74
N GLY A 210 12.48 24.30 4.21
CA GLY A 210 12.42 24.74 5.59
C GLY A 210 11.56 23.78 6.39
N SER A 211 11.99 23.38 7.57
CA SER A 211 11.29 22.44 8.43
C SER A 211 11.11 23.12 9.77
N ASP A 212 9.90 23.08 10.33
CA ASP A 212 9.63 23.73 11.60
C ASP A 212 8.41 23.09 12.28
N ASP A 213 8.37 22.94 13.58
CA ASP A 213 7.19 22.49 14.32
C ASP A 213 6.52 23.72 14.92
N MET A 214 5.51 24.26 14.25
CA MET A 214 4.87 25.53 14.65
C MET A 214 3.50 25.31 15.30
N GLY A 215 2.95 24.10 15.28
CA GLY A 215 1.60 23.80 15.70
C GLY A 215 1.47 22.65 16.71
N PHE A 216 0.49 22.79 17.60
CA PHE A 216 -0.17 21.68 18.29
C PHE A 216 -1.46 21.30 17.55
N LYS A 217 -2.18 20.31 18.07
CA LYS A 217 -3.48 19.88 17.53
C LYS A 217 -4.49 21.01 17.32
N THR A 218 -4.54 22.01 18.21
CA THR A 218 -5.61 23.03 18.25
C THR A 218 -5.16 24.44 17.90
N SER A 219 -3.86 24.73 17.94
CA SER A 219 -3.31 26.07 17.77
C SER A 219 -1.82 26.02 17.42
N THR A 220 -1.22 27.17 17.16
CA THR A 220 0.23 27.33 17.12
C THR A 220 0.88 27.01 18.47
N MET A 221 2.18 26.68 18.49
CA MET A 221 2.92 26.33 19.71
C MET A 221 2.95 27.48 20.72
N PHE A 222 3.21 28.69 20.26
CA PHE A 222 3.04 29.92 21.03
C PHE A 222 2.22 30.94 20.23
N SER A 223 2.00 32.12 20.80
CA SER A 223 1.01 33.09 20.28
C SER A 223 1.27 33.41 18.80
N PRO A 224 0.23 33.57 17.95
CA PRO A 224 0.42 34.00 16.57
C PRO A 224 1.12 35.36 16.43
N THR A 225 1.12 36.18 17.48
CA THR A 225 1.86 37.45 17.52
C THR A 225 3.36 37.19 17.64
N ASP A 226 3.77 36.28 18.52
CA ASP A 226 5.17 35.89 18.68
C ASP A 226 5.68 35.08 17.48
N MET A 227 4.83 34.26 16.86
CA MET A 227 5.15 33.60 15.58
C MET A 227 5.50 34.63 14.50
N ARG A 228 4.67 35.67 14.33
CA ARG A 228 4.92 36.76 13.37
C ARG A 228 6.17 37.57 13.69
N GLN A 229 6.61 37.59 14.95
CA GLN A 229 7.78 38.35 15.36
C GLN A 229 9.09 37.56 15.28
N PHE A 230 9.09 36.29 15.70
CA PHE A 230 10.32 35.52 15.92
C PHE A 230 10.47 34.28 15.03
N VAL A 231 9.48 33.96 14.19
CA VAL A 231 9.51 32.75 13.35
C VAL A 231 9.34 33.12 11.88
N LEU A 232 8.18 33.70 11.52
CA LEU A 232 7.82 33.96 10.13
C LEU A 232 8.79 34.87 9.37
N PRO A 233 9.41 35.92 9.97
CA PRO A 233 10.35 36.74 9.23
C PRO A 233 11.61 35.97 8.80
N GLY A 234 11.98 34.92 9.55
CA GLY A 234 13.07 34.02 9.18
C GLY A 234 12.72 33.16 7.95
N HIS A 235 11.55 32.53 7.96
CA HIS A 235 11.05 31.79 6.79
C HIS A 235 10.91 32.68 5.56
N LYS A 236 10.42 33.91 5.74
CA LYS A 236 10.33 34.90 4.66
C LYS A 236 11.70 35.18 4.05
N ALA A 237 12.71 35.43 4.86
CA ALA A 237 14.08 35.67 4.36
C ALA A 237 14.61 34.45 3.57
N ALA A 238 14.38 33.24 4.07
CA ALA A 238 14.78 32.02 3.36
C ALA A 238 14.01 31.84 2.03
N ALA A 239 12.69 32.06 2.02
CA ALA A 239 11.87 32.00 0.81
C ALA A 239 12.30 33.03 -0.24
N GLU A 240 12.50 34.29 0.16
CA GLU A 240 12.98 35.34 -0.73
C GLU A 240 14.35 34.98 -1.33
N MET A 241 15.27 34.44 -0.53
CA MET A 241 16.58 34.00 -1.02
C MET A 241 16.49 32.82 -1.99
N ALA A 242 15.56 31.88 -1.77
CA ALA A 242 15.28 30.76 -2.67
C ALA A 242 14.72 31.26 -4.01
N HIS A 243 13.69 32.10 -3.97
CA HIS A 243 13.04 32.66 -5.16
C HIS A 243 13.98 33.53 -5.98
N GLN A 244 14.83 34.33 -5.33
CA GLN A 244 15.88 35.11 -6.01
C GLN A 244 16.89 34.21 -6.75
N ALA A 245 17.08 32.97 -6.30
CA ALA A 245 17.91 31.97 -6.96
C ALA A 245 17.13 31.13 -7.99
N GLY A 246 15.85 31.42 -8.24
CA GLY A 246 14.99 30.67 -9.16
C GLY A 246 14.49 29.33 -8.61
N ARG A 247 14.58 29.11 -7.28
CA ARG A 247 14.27 27.84 -6.61
C ARG A 247 12.97 27.94 -5.84
N LEU A 248 12.36 26.80 -5.58
CA LEU A 248 11.16 26.70 -4.74
C LEU A 248 11.53 26.73 -3.25
N TYR A 249 10.65 27.28 -2.43
CA TYR A 249 10.70 27.21 -0.97
C TYR A 249 9.56 26.34 -0.44
N LEU A 250 9.91 25.16 0.06
CA LEU A 250 8.97 24.20 0.63
C LEU A 250 9.02 24.34 2.15
N LEU A 251 7.86 24.29 2.81
CA LEU A 251 7.78 24.35 4.26
C LEU A 251 7.16 23.06 4.79
N HIS A 252 7.91 22.34 5.62
CA HIS A 252 7.33 21.37 6.55
C HIS A 252 6.97 22.06 7.85
N SER A 253 5.73 21.86 8.30
CA SER A 253 5.36 22.10 9.68
C SER A 253 4.14 21.32 10.14
N CYS A 254 4.26 20.74 11.33
CA CYS A 254 3.22 19.95 11.98
C CYS A 254 2.18 20.83 12.70
N GLY A 255 1.03 20.23 13.00
CA GLY A 255 0.00 20.83 13.82
C GLY A 255 -0.88 21.87 13.11
N ASN A 256 -1.65 22.61 13.90
CA ASN A 256 -2.68 23.53 13.42
C ASN A 256 -2.12 24.94 13.18
N LEU A 257 -1.93 25.27 11.90
CA LEU A 257 -1.38 26.53 11.45
C LEU A 257 -2.43 27.52 10.91
N ARG A 258 -3.74 27.22 11.03
CA ARG A 258 -4.80 27.99 10.35
C ARG A 258 -4.75 29.50 10.64
N GLN A 259 -4.30 29.89 11.83
CA GLN A 259 -4.18 31.31 12.24
C GLN A 259 -3.02 32.08 11.59
N ILE A 260 -2.05 31.37 11.01
CA ILE A 260 -0.86 31.93 10.35
C ILE A 260 -0.72 31.51 8.88
N MET A 261 -1.60 30.62 8.39
CA MET A 261 -1.63 30.23 6.98
C MET A 261 -1.71 31.42 6.01
N PRO A 262 -2.50 32.48 6.26
CA PRO A 262 -2.47 33.68 5.41
C PRO A 262 -1.07 34.30 5.35
N ASP A 263 -0.37 34.44 6.47
CA ASP A 263 0.99 34.99 6.51
C ASP A 263 1.98 34.12 5.73
N LEU A 264 1.86 32.79 5.86
CA LEU A 264 2.70 31.81 5.14
C LEU A 264 2.51 31.88 3.62
N LEU A 265 1.27 32.09 3.16
CA LEU A 265 0.94 32.12 1.73
C LEU A 265 1.13 33.51 1.10
N ASP A 266 0.81 34.59 1.82
CA ASP A 266 0.80 35.96 1.29
C ASP A 266 2.14 36.68 1.48
N ASP A 267 2.79 36.51 2.64
CA ASP A 267 4.01 37.25 2.99
C ASP A 267 5.27 36.40 2.85
N VAL A 268 5.29 35.19 3.44
CA VAL A 268 6.41 34.25 3.28
C VAL A 268 6.44 33.68 1.87
N LYS A 269 5.27 33.45 1.27
CA LYS A 269 5.09 32.90 -0.09
C LYS A 269 5.69 31.51 -0.25
N ILE A 270 5.33 30.59 0.65
CA ILE A 270 5.71 29.19 0.50
C ILE A 270 5.18 28.62 -0.83
N ASP A 271 6.01 27.84 -1.53
CA ASP A 271 5.61 27.19 -2.78
C ASP A 271 4.87 25.88 -2.53
N ALA A 272 5.17 25.21 -1.42
CA ALA A 272 4.50 24.00 -0.97
C ALA A 272 4.42 23.89 0.55
N LYS A 273 3.37 23.22 1.02
CA LYS A 273 3.15 22.88 2.43
C LYS A 273 3.22 21.36 2.63
N HIS A 274 4.04 20.98 3.60
CA HIS A 274 4.00 19.75 4.37
C HIS A 274 3.81 20.21 5.84
N SER A 275 3.26 19.46 6.80
CA SER A 275 2.65 18.14 6.72
C SER A 275 1.15 18.21 7.01
N PHE A 276 0.49 17.04 7.13
CA PHE A 276 -0.95 16.92 7.38
C PHE A 276 -1.26 15.73 8.29
N GLU A 277 -2.18 15.94 9.21
CA GLU A 277 -2.71 14.95 10.15
C GLU A 277 -4.23 14.99 10.06
N ASP A 278 -4.88 13.85 9.83
CA ASP A 278 -6.32 13.80 9.51
C ASP A 278 -7.19 14.34 10.65
N THR A 279 -6.68 14.32 11.89
CA THR A 279 -7.39 14.88 13.06
C THR A 279 -7.33 16.41 13.17
N ILE A 280 -6.51 17.06 12.33
CA ILE A 280 -6.31 18.51 12.30
C ILE A 280 -6.82 19.07 10.97
N GLU A 281 -6.30 18.57 9.86
CA GLU A 281 -6.63 19.00 8.50
C GLU A 281 -6.27 17.87 7.54
N SER A 282 -7.25 17.35 6.81
CA SER A 282 -7.00 16.34 5.80
C SER A 282 -6.30 16.96 4.58
N ILE A 283 -5.51 16.16 3.86
CA ILE A 283 -4.84 16.62 2.65
C ILE A 283 -5.83 17.09 1.56
N ALA A 284 -7.01 16.48 1.48
CA ALA A 284 -8.05 16.86 0.52
C ALA A 284 -8.65 18.24 0.85
N ASP A 285 -8.90 18.51 2.14
CA ASP A 285 -9.35 19.83 2.58
C ASP A 285 -8.27 20.88 2.35
N ALA A 286 -7.01 20.58 2.67
CA ALA A 286 -5.90 21.48 2.40
C ALA A 286 -5.71 21.76 0.90
N LYS A 287 -5.91 20.75 0.05
CA LYS A 287 -5.90 20.92 -1.40
C LYS A 287 -7.00 21.86 -1.86
N ALA A 288 -8.20 21.72 -1.30
CA ALA A 288 -9.32 22.61 -1.62
C ALA A 288 -9.11 24.04 -1.10
N ASP A 289 -8.55 24.20 0.10
CA ASP A 289 -8.37 25.49 0.78
C ASP A 289 -7.17 26.28 0.23
N TYR A 290 -6.07 25.61 -0.17
CA TYR A 290 -4.80 26.26 -0.50
C TYR A 290 -4.17 25.82 -1.84
N GLY A 291 -4.72 24.81 -2.50
CA GLY A 291 -4.07 24.13 -3.64
C GLY A 291 -3.91 24.96 -4.91
N ASP A 292 -4.55 26.12 -5.01
CA ASP A 292 -4.33 27.14 -6.05
C ASP A 292 -3.13 28.06 -5.75
N ARG A 293 -2.79 28.20 -4.47
CA ARG A 293 -1.76 29.11 -3.96
C ARG A 293 -0.43 28.44 -3.63
N CYS A 294 -0.44 27.21 -3.13
CA CYS A 294 0.74 26.40 -2.88
C CYS A 294 0.48 24.93 -3.23
N ALA A 295 1.54 24.15 -3.47
CA ALA A 295 1.42 22.71 -3.55
C ALA A 295 1.21 22.11 -2.15
N VAL A 296 0.65 20.91 -2.09
CA VAL A 296 0.49 20.14 -0.85
C VAL A 296 1.24 18.82 -0.97
N ILE A 297 2.05 18.50 0.03
CA ILE A 297 2.96 17.35 0.04
C ILE A 297 2.55 16.38 1.14
N GLY A 298 2.58 15.08 0.86
CA GLY A 298 2.31 14.02 1.82
C GLY A 298 0.82 13.79 2.05
N GLY A 299 0.47 13.51 3.30
CA GLY A 299 -0.91 13.59 3.77
C GLY A 299 -1.68 12.29 3.90
N ILE A 300 -1.04 11.13 3.71
CA ILE A 300 -1.55 9.89 4.25
C ILE A 300 -1.14 9.79 5.72
N ASP A 301 -2.11 9.93 6.62
CA ASP A 301 -1.90 9.98 8.07
C ASP A 301 -1.06 8.79 8.58
N VAL A 302 -0.06 9.08 9.42
CA VAL A 302 0.89 8.08 9.90
C VAL A 302 0.23 7.08 10.87
N ASP A 303 -0.71 7.52 11.72
CA ASP A 303 -1.45 6.61 12.61
C ASP A 303 -2.31 5.64 11.80
N PHE A 304 -2.92 6.13 10.72
CA PHE A 304 -3.61 5.28 9.75
C PHE A 304 -2.66 4.30 9.07
N LEU A 305 -1.53 4.74 8.53
CA LEU A 305 -0.53 3.87 7.89
C LEU A 305 -0.01 2.78 8.83
N CYS A 306 0.12 3.06 10.12
CA CYS A 306 0.58 2.07 11.10
C CYS A 306 -0.45 0.97 11.42
N ARG A 307 -1.75 1.24 11.24
CA ARG A 307 -2.82 0.37 11.76
C ARG A 307 -3.72 -0.23 10.69
N ALA A 308 -3.79 0.39 9.53
CA ALA A 308 -4.64 -0.05 8.43
C ALA A 308 -4.10 -1.32 7.78
N ASP A 309 -5.02 -2.11 7.21
CA ASP A 309 -4.68 -3.22 6.33
C ASP A 309 -4.47 -2.73 4.89
N GLU A 310 -3.89 -3.60 4.06
CA GLU A 310 -3.56 -3.28 2.67
C GLU A 310 -4.78 -2.75 1.88
N PRO A 311 -5.97 -3.38 1.90
CA PRO A 311 -7.13 -2.88 1.17
C PRO A 311 -7.56 -1.48 1.59
N ALA A 312 -7.54 -1.17 2.90
CA ALA A 312 -7.86 0.15 3.40
C ALA A 312 -6.84 1.20 2.93
N ILE A 313 -5.54 0.88 2.95
CA ILE A 313 -4.49 1.78 2.47
C ILE A 313 -4.68 2.09 0.99
N ARG A 314 -4.91 1.07 0.17
CA ARG A 314 -5.17 1.24 -1.27
C ARG A 314 -6.40 2.12 -1.53
N SER A 315 -7.51 1.86 -0.82
CA SER A 315 -8.71 2.71 -0.93
C SER A 315 -8.40 4.16 -0.56
N ARG A 316 -7.73 4.38 0.58
CA ARG A 316 -7.38 5.72 1.07
C ARG A 316 -6.46 6.48 0.11
N VAL A 317 -5.50 5.79 -0.49
CA VAL A 317 -4.60 6.38 -1.50
C VAL A 317 -5.41 6.82 -2.71
N ARG A 318 -6.27 5.96 -3.27
CA ARG A 318 -7.10 6.31 -4.43
C ARG A 318 -8.00 7.51 -4.18
N ASP A 319 -8.70 7.53 -3.05
CA ASP A 319 -9.55 8.67 -2.68
C ASP A 319 -8.74 9.98 -2.59
N THR A 320 -7.50 9.88 -2.10
CA THR A 320 -6.57 11.02 -2.02
C THR A 320 -6.10 11.45 -3.41
N LEU A 321 -5.77 10.50 -4.30
CA LEU A 321 -5.34 10.80 -5.66
C LEU A 321 -6.47 11.46 -6.47
N ASP A 322 -7.70 10.93 -6.38
CA ASP A 322 -8.89 11.49 -7.03
C ASP A 322 -9.11 12.96 -6.61
N ALA A 323 -8.93 13.27 -5.33
CA ALA A 323 -9.10 14.60 -4.78
C ALA A 323 -7.94 15.56 -5.13
N CYS A 324 -6.70 15.07 -5.09
CA CYS A 324 -5.51 15.94 -5.05
C CYS A 324 -4.75 16.05 -6.36
N MET A 325 -4.85 15.08 -7.27
CA MET A 325 -4.13 15.09 -8.55
C MET A 325 -4.57 16.17 -9.54
N PRO A 326 -5.89 16.43 -9.74
CA PRO A 326 -6.33 17.38 -10.76
C PRO A 326 -5.71 18.78 -10.56
N GLY A 327 -5.14 19.32 -11.64
CA GLY A 327 -4.48 20.64 -11.65
C GLY A 327 -3.02 20.64 -11.20
N GLY A 328 -2.48 19.50 -10.76
CA GLY A 328 -1.12 19.38 -10.22
C GLY A 328 -0.97 20.06 -8.87
N GLY A 329 0.24 20.13 -8.32
CA GLY A 329 0.50 20.69 -6.99
C GLY A 329 0.20 19.72 -5.86
N PHE A 330 0.34 18.43 -6.11
CA PHE A 330 0.25 17.40 -5.09
C PHE A 330 1.36 16.38 -5.26
N CYS A 331 2.08 16.07 -4.17
CA CYS A 331 3.00 14.95 -4.13
C CYS A 331 2.53 13.98 -3.05
N LEU A 332 2.34 12.71 -3.42
CA LEU A 332 1.92 11.67 -2.47
C LEU A 332 3.09 11.34 -1.52
N GLY A 333 2.75 11.12 -0.27
CA GLY A 333 3.66 10.69 0.78
C GLY A 333 2.92 10.54 2.10
N SER A 334 3.64 10.18 3.14
CA SER A 334 3.10 10.10 4.48
C SER A 334 2.78 11.49 5.05
N GLY A 335 1.95 11.54 6.09
CA GLY A 335 1.58 12.76 6.80
C GLY A 335 2.70 13.32 7.69
N ASN A 336 3.86 12.68 7.76
CA ASN A 336 5.06 13.15 8.46
C ASN A 336 6.32 12.45 7.90
N SER A 337 7.33 12.14 8.71
CA SER A 337 8.40 11.23 8.34
C SER A 337 7.92 9.78 8.35
N VAL A 338 8.52 8.96 7.49
CA VAL A 338 8.31 7.52 7.49
C VAL A 338 9.19 6.93 8.59
N ALA A 339 8.64 6.93 9.79
CA ALA A 339 9.34 6.48 10.98
C ALA A 339 9.48 4.96 11.03
N ASN A 340 10.45 4.47 11.81
CA ASN A 340 10.78 3.05 12.00
C ASN A 340 9.69 2.22 12.69
N TYR A 341 8.62 2.84 13.17
CA TYR A 341 7.41 2.15 13.64
C TYR A 341 6.32 2.02 12.56
N VAL A 342 6.52 2.62 11.37
CA VAL A 342 5.64 2.43 10.22
C VAL A 342 5.98 1.09 9.58
N PRO A 343 5.01 0.16 9.42
CA PRO A 343 5.27 -1.10 8.74
C PRO A 343 5.73 -0.87 7.30
N VAL A 344 6.86 -1.47 6.93
CA VAL A 344 7.47 -1.30 5.59
C VAL A 344 6.49 -1.74 4.50
N ASP A 345 5.74 -2.82 4.71
CA ASP A 345 4.71 -3.28 3.78
C ASP A 345 3.60 -2.25 3.55
N ASN A 346 3.16 -1.57 4.61
CA ASN A 346 2.10 -0.55 4.51
C ASN A 346 2.60 0.67 3.73
N TYR A 347 3.83 1.10 3.99
CA TYR A 347 4.46 2.18 3.24
C TYR A 347 4.67 1.81 1.76
N LEU A 348 5.17 0.61 1.46
CA LEU A 348 5.33 0.14 0.08
C LEU A 348 3.98 -0.03 -0.64
N THR A 349 2.94 -0.47 0.07
CA THR A 349 1.56 -0.54 -0.46
C THR A 349 1.06 0.83 -0.89
N MET A 350 1.33 1.87 -0.08
CA MET A 350 0.95 3.24 -0.40
C MET A 350 1.59 3.71 -1.73
N LEU A 351 2.87 3.41 -1.92
CA LEU A 351 3.58 3.74 -3.16
C LEU A 351 3.14 2.87 -4.35
N ASP A 352 2.92 1.58 -4.14
CA ASP A 352 2.52 0.63 -5.18
C ASP A 352 1.13 0.93 -5.75
N ASP A 353 0.14 1.22 -4.90
CA ASP A 353 -1.25 1.40 -5.35
C ASP A 353 -1.42 2.61 -6.29
N ASN A 354 -0.56 3.61 -6.12
CA ASN A 354 -0.51 4.71 -7.05
C ASN A 354 -0.11 4.28 -8.48
N ALA A 355 0.90 3.42 -8.61
CA ALA A 355 1.30 2.90 -9.93
C ALA A 355 0.12 2.17 -10.61
N ALA A 356 -0.72 1.49 -9.82
CA ALA A 356 -1.95 0.87 -10.29
C ALA A 356 -3.07 1.87 -10.63
N TYR A 357 -3.18 3.00 -9.92
CA TYR A 357 -4.18 4.05 -10.17
C TYR A 357 -4.00 4.72 -11.54
N LEU A 358 -2.77 5.06 -11.94
CA LEU A 358 -2.50 5.67 -13.26
C LEU A 358 -2.83 4.73 -14.43
N GLY A 359 -2.68 3.42 -14.23
CA GLY A 359 -3.13 2.40 -15.18
C GLY A 359 -4.64 2.45 -15.46
N ARG A 360 -5.46 2.90 -14.50
CA ARG A 360 -6.92 3.04 -14.64
C ARG A 360 -7.36 4.31 -15.39
N LEU A 361 -6.48 5.29 -15.53
CA LEU A 361 -6.75 6.58 -16.20
C LEU A 361 -6.37 6.60 -17.70
N GLY A 362 -5.99 5.46 -18.27
CA GLY A 362 -5.81 5.31 -19.72
C GLY A 362 -4.42 5.64 -20.28
N GLN A 363 -3.37 5.58 -19.45
CA GLN A 363 -1.98 5.63 -19.93
C GLN A 363 -1.41 4.21 -20.14
N GLN A 364 -0.61 4.04 -21.20
CA GLN A 364 -0.49 2.79 -21.98
C GLN A 364 -0.04 1.54 -21.21
N VAL A 365 -0.85 0.48 -21.30
CA VAL A 365 -0.53 -0.91 -20.92
C VAL A 365 -0.36 -1.73 -22.20
N LEU A 366 0.81 -2.34 -22.40
CA LEU A 366 1.14 -3.19 -23.56
C LEU A 366 0.92 -4.69 -23.30
N ASP A 367 -0.10 -5.04 -22.51
CA ASP A 367 -0.67 -6.40 -22.53
C ASP A 367 -2.16 -6.36 -22.20
N VAL A 368 -2.97 -6.36 -23.26
CA VAL A 368 -4.44 -6.40 -23.20
C VAL A 368 -4.93 -7.68 -22.50
N GLY A 369 -4.17 -8.78 -22.54
CA GLY A 369 -4.51 -10.04 -21.90
C GLY A 369 -4.41 -9.98 -20.37
N GLN A 370 -3.38 -9.34 -19.84
CA GLN A 370 -3.22 -9.13 -18.39
C GLN A 370 -4.21 -8.11 -17.83
N LEU A 371 -4.46 -7.02 -18.57
CA LEU A 371 -5.45 -6.02 -18.16
C LEU A 371 -6.86 -6.61 -18.12
N LEU A 372 -7.23 -7.41 -19.13
CA LEU A 372 -8.50 -8.12 -19.17
C LEU A 372 -8.59 -9.17 -18.04
N GLY A 373 -7.50 -9.89 -17.77
CA GLY A 373 -7.43 -10.85 -16.67
C GLY A 373 -7.64 -10.21 -15.30
N PHE A 374 -7.05 -9.03 -15.07
CA PHE A 374 -7.19 -8.28 -13.82
C PHE A 374 -8.61 -7.70 -13.62
N GLU A 375 -9.21 -7.14 -14.68
CA GLU A 375 -10.60 -6.67 -14.65
C GLU A 375 -11.59 -7.82 -14.40
N PHE A 376 -11.34 -9.02 -14.96
CA PHE A 376 -12.10 -10.23 -14.63
C PHE A 376 -11.91 -10.65 -13.16
N MET A 377 -10.69 -10.60 -12.62
CA MET A 377 -10.42 -10.91 -11.22
C MET A 377 -11.11 -9.94 -10.24
N GLN A 378 -11.17 -8.64 -10.56
CA GLN A 378 -11.94 -7.67 -9.76
C GLN A 378 -13.45 -7.90 -9.88
N ALA A 379 -13.93 -8.22 -11.08
CA ALA A 379 -15.33 -8.57 -11.34
C ALA A 379 -15.77 -9.90 -10.69
N ASP A 380 -14.83 -10.79 -10.40
CA ASP A 380 -15.07 -12.09 -9.75
C ASP A 380 -15.04 -12.04 -8.22
N GLY A 381 -14.66 -10.92 -7.61
CA GLY A 381 -14.87 -10.65 -6.17
C GLY A 381 -13.96 -11.46 -5.21
N LEU A 382 -12.96 -10.80 -4.62
CA LEU A 382 -12.12 -11.36 -3.55
C LEU A 382 -12.79 -11.20 -2.16
N ALA A 383 -13.91 -11.88 -1.89
CA ALA A 383 -14.51 -12.18 -0.56
C ALA A 383 -15.86 -12.95 -0.76
N PRO A 384 -16.41 -13.71 0.23
CA PRO A 384 -17.17 -14.94 -0.02
C PRO A 384 -18.35 -14.76 -0.98
N GLY A 385 -18.38 -15.63 -1.99
CA GLY A 385 -19.26 -15.57 -3.15
C GLY A 385 -20.73 -15.33 -2.78
N SER A 386 -21.25 -14.18 -3.20
CA SER A 386 -22.70 -13.96 -3.20
C SER A 386 -23.32 -14.79 -4.31
N TYR A 387 -24.22 -15.71 -3.95
CA TYR A 387 -24.95 -16.52 -4.91
C TYR A 387 -26.26 -15.83 -5.31
N LEU A 388 -26.57 -15.79 -6.61
CA LEU A 388 -27.90 -15.37 -7.10
C LEU A 388 -28.95 -16.44 -6.78
N ALA A 389 -28.54 -17.70 -6.80
CA ALA A 389 -29.35 -18.83 -6.41
C ALA A 389 -28.45 -20.00 -5.98
N SER A 390 -28.91 -20.79 -5.02
CA SER A 390 -28.27 -22.05 -4.63
C SER A 390 -29.30 -23.03 -4.07
N GLY A 391 -28.95 -24.31 -4.02
CA GLY A 391 -29.81 -25.34 -3.45
C GLY A 391 -29.05 -26.64 -3.23
N ILE A 392 -29.35 -27.34 -2.13
CA ILE A 392 -28.89 -28.72 -1.89
C ILE A 392 -29.92 -29.67 -2.51
N ASP A 393 -29.55 -30.39 -3.56
CA ASP A 393 -30.46 -31.11 -4.43
C ASP A 393 -30.55 -32.61 -4.12
N ALA A 394 -29.52 -33.18 -3.51
CA ALA A 394 -29.54 -34.53 -2.96
C ALA A 394 -28.62 -34.59 -1.74
N TRP A 395 -28.96 -35.41 -0.75
CA TRP A 395 -28.14 -35.54 0.46
C TRP A 395 -28.50 -36.83 1.22
N ALA A 396 -27.47 -37.58 1.58
CA ALA A 396 -27.60 -38.78 2.38
C ALA A 396 -27.06 -38.55 3.79
N GLU A 397 -27.70 -39.14 4.80
CA GLU A 397 -27.15 -39.16 6.16
C GLU A 397 -25.84 -39.97 6.17
N SER A 398 -24.72 -39.28 6.39
CA SER A 398 -23.40 -39.89 6.51
C SER A 398 -22.69 -39.43 7.79
N PRO A 399 -21.97 -40.32 8.49
CA PRO A 399 -21.13 -39.93 9.62
C PRO A 399 -19.97 -39.03 9.17
N GLY A 400 -19.76 -37.91 9.85
CA GLY A 400 -18.62 -37.03 9.61
C GLY A 400 -18.80 -36.15 8.37
N LEU A 401 -18.16 -36.51 7.26
CA LEU A 401 -18.20 -35.77 6.00
C LEU A 401 -19.58 -35.90 5.34
N PRO A 402 -20.36 -34.81 5.21
CA PRO A 402 -21.71 -34.89 4.67
C PRO A 402 -21.69 -35.20 3.16
N LEU A 403 -22.38 -36.27 2.76
CA LEU A 403 -22.63 -36.59 1.35
C LEU A 403 -23.82 -35.78 0.85
N ALA A 404 -23.55 -34.63 0.24
CA ALA A 404 -24.57 -33.75 -0.33
C ALA A 404 -24.15 -33.22 -1.70
N PHE A 405 -25.08 -33.20 -2.65
CA PHE A 405 -24.93 -32.53 -3.93
C PHE A 405 -25.70 -31.21 -3.88
N GLY A 406 -24.99 -30.11 -4.06
CA GLY A 406 -25.56 -28.77 -4.07
C GLY A 406 -25.15 -28.01 -5.32
N ARG A 407 -26.10 -27.29 -5.91
CA ARG A 407 -25.88 -26.38 -7.03
C ARG A 407 -25.77 -24.94 -6.55
N ALA A 408 -24.98 -24.16 -7.25
CA ALA A 408 -24.79 -22.74 -7.01
C ALA A 408 -24.68 -21.96 -8.32
N PHE A 409 -25.34 -20.80 -8.37
CA PHE A 409 -25.22 -19.80 -9.41
C PHE A 409 -24.56 -18.55 -8.80
N PRO A 410 -23.22 -18.46 -8.84
CA PRO A 410 -22.49 -17.33 -8.26
C PRO A 410 -22.73 -16.03 -9.04
N GLN A 411 -22.54 -14.89 -8.39
CA GLN A 411 -22.60 -13.58 -9.04
C GLN A 411 -21.40 -13.27 -9.94
N THR A 412 -20.32 -14.04 -9.88
CA THR A 412 -19.05 -13.79 -10.57
C THR A 412 -19.23 -13.70 -12.08
N ILE A 413 -18.59 -12.72 -12.71
CA ILE A 413 -18.75 -12.46 -14.15
C ILE A 413 -18.16 -13.61 -14.96
N SER A 414 -17.03 -14.18 -14.54
CA SER A 414 -16.39 -15.29 -15.24
C SER A 414 -17.29 -16.53 -15.27
N GLN A 415 -17.99 -16.85 -14.17
CA GLN A 415 -18.87 -18.02 -14.15
C GLN A 415 -20.10 -17.82 -15.05
N ARG A 416 -20.68 -16.61 -15.14
CA ARG A 416 -21.93 -16.36 -15.89
C ARG A 416 -21.88 -16.80 -17.34
N TYR A 417 -20.70 -16.89 -17.94
CA TYR A 417 -20.52 -17.26 -19.34
C TYR A 417 -19.94 -18.68 -19.54
N GLU A 418 -19.43 -19.31 -18.48
CA GLU A 418 -18.95 -20.69 -18.52
C GLU A 418 -20.12 -21.68 -18.53
N THR A 419 -20.00 -22.72 -19.35
CA THR A 419 -21.00 -23.78 -19.47
C THR A 419 -20.52 -25.01 -18.73
N GLY A 420 -21.06 -25.22 -17.54
CA GLY A 420 -20.80 -26.40 -16.72
C GLY A 420 -21.87 -27.49 -16.91
N PRO A 421 -21.76 -28.61 -16.17
CA PRO A 421 -22.68 -29.75 -16.29
C PRO A 421 -24.11 -29.47 -15.81
N LEU A 422 -24.37 -28.30 -15.21
CA LEU A 422 -25.71 -27.83 -14.83
C LEU A 422 -26.18 -26.66 -15.70
N GLY A 423 -25.58 -26.49 -16.88
CA GLY A 423 -25.83 -25.38 -17.78
C GLY A 423 -25.01 -24.13 -17.43
N ARG A 424 -25.11 -23.13 -18.31
CA ARG A 424 -24.34 -21.89 -18.28
C ARG A 424 -24.54 -21.13 -16.97
N GLY A 425 -23.45 -20.78 -16.30
CA GLY A 425 -23.44 -20.05 -15.03
C GLY A 425 -23.66 -20.90 -13.77
N TRP A 426 -24.09 -22.15 -13.91
CA TRP A 426 -24.28 -23.06 -12.78
C TRP A 426 -23.02 -23.90 -12.51
N SER A 427 -22.77 -24.16 -11.24
CA SER A 427 -21.72 -25.09 -10.77
C SER A 427 -22.28 -25.97 -9.65
N HIS A 428 -21.57 -27.06 -9.32
CA HIS A 428 -21.88 -27.88 -8.14
C HIS A 428 -20.68 -28.03 -7.21
N ASN A 429 -20.94 -28.37 -5.96
CA ASN A 429 -19.94 -28.46 -4.89
C ASN A 429 -18.89 -29.59 -5.03
N TRP A 430 -18.97 -30.38 -6.10
CA TRP A 430 -18.04 -31.47 -6.42
C TRP A 430 -17.27 -31.23 -7.72
N ASP A 431 -17.48 -30.07 -8.34
CA ASP A 431 -16.85 -29.70 -9.60
C ASP A 431 -15.47 -29.11 -9.33
N PHE A 432 -14.51 -30.01 -9.12
CA PHE A 432 -13.11 -29.67 -8.89
C PHE A 432 -12.26 -30.09 -10.07
N SER A 433 -11.33 -29.23 -10.45
CA SER A 433 -10.27 -29.53 -11.41
C SER A 433 -8.93 -28.99 -10.92
N LEU A 434 -7.87 -29.64 -11.36
CA LEU A 434 -6.50 -29.26 -11.11
C LEU A 434 -5.75 -29.23 -12.43
N ASP A 435 -5.04 -28.13 -12.66
CA ASP A 435 -4.17 -27.94 -13.81
C ASP A 435 -2.75 -27.62 -13.34
N VAL A 436 -1.75 -28.13 -14.08
CA VAL A 436 -0.33 -27.88 -13.80
C VAL A 436 0.26 -27.17 -15.00
N GLY A 437 0.65 -25.91 -14.81
CA GLY A 437 1.26 -25.09 -15.84
C GLY A 437 2.67 -25.57 -16.21
N ASP A 438 3.15 -25.13 -17.38
CA ASP A 438 4.49 -25.45 -17.90
C ASP A 438 5.63 -25.02 -16.96
N ASP A 439 5.38 -24.03 -16.09
CA ASP A 439 6.33 -23.52 -15.10
C ASP A 439 6.25 -24.26 -13.74
N GLY A 440 5.43 -25.31 -13.65
CA GLY A 440 5.20 -26.09 -12.44
C GLY A 440 4.20 -25.48 -11.48
N THR A 441 3.56 -24.35 -11.82
CA THR A 441 2.47 -23.78 -11.03
C THR A 441 1.25 -24.68 -11.04
N VAL A 442 0.70 -24.99 -9.88
CA VAL A 442 -0.53 -25.78 -9.76
C VAL A 442 -1.70 -24.86 -9.48
N THR A 443 -2.73 -24.93 -10.32
CA THR A 443 -3.99 -24.19 -10.14
C THR A 443 -5.12 -25.16 -9.86
N ILE A 444 -5.74 -25.02 -8.69
CA ILE A 444 -6.94 -25.76 -8.33
C ILE A 444 -8.15 -24.87 -8.56
N THR A 445 -9.04 -25.31 -9.43
CA THR A 445 -10.35 -24.70 -9.64
C THR A 445 -11.38 -25.49 -8.85
N GLY A 446 -11.94 -24.87 -7.83
CA GLY A 446 -13.03 -25.43 -7.03
C GLY A 446 -14.41 -24.99 -7.50
N PRO A 447 -15.46 -25.42 -6.79
CA PRO A 447 -16.85 -25.04 -7.07
C PRO A 447 -17.02 -23.53 -7.23
N SER A 448 -17.92 -23.11 -8.13
CA SER A 448 -18.13 -21.69 -8.47
C SER A 448 -16.89 -21.00 -9.08
N ALA A 449 -16.03 -21.78 -9.75
CA ALA A 449 -14.77 -21.35 -10.36
C ALA A 449 -13.81 -20.62 -9.40
N THR A 450 -13.86 -20.94 -8.11
CA THR A 450 -12.87 -20.42 -7.16
C THR A 450 -11.49 -20.96 -7.53
N ARG A 451 -10.57 -20.08 -7.94
CA ARG A 451 -9.20 -20.47 -8.29
C ARG A 451 -8.25 -20.26 -7.11
N ARG A 452 -7.41 -21.26 -6.88
CA ARG A 452 -6.35 -21.24 -5.88
C ARG A 452 -5.05 -21.62 -6.56
N THR A 453 -4.05 -20.75 -6.46
CA THR A 453 -2.75 -20.95 -7.11
C THR A 453 -1.68 -21.32 -6.10
N PHE A 454 -0.87 -22.31 -6.47
CA PHE A 454 0.23 -22.85 -5.68
C PHE A 454 1.52 -22.83 -6.50
N LEU A 455 2.52 -22.08 -6.03
CA LEU A 455 3.80 -21.89 -6.71
C LEU A 455 4.85 -22.89 -6.22
N PRO A 456 5.67 -23.51 -7.09
CA PRO A 456 6.67 -24.47 -6.66
C PRO A 456 7.79 -23.82 -5.80
N ASP A 457 8.15 -24.44 -4.66
CA ASP A 457 9.31 -24.05 -3.83
C ASP A 457 10.58 -24.76 -4.34
N ILE A 458 11.67 -24.00 -4.52
CA ILE A 458 13.00 -24.50 -4.88
C ILE A 458 13.59 -25.53 -3.88
N ARG A 459 13.07 -25.58 -2.65
CA ARG A 459 13.43 -26.55 -1.60
C ARG A 459 12.54 -27.81 -1.60
N GLY A 460 11.56 -27.88 -2.52
CA GLY A 460 10.54 -28.90 -2.61
C GLY A 460 9.24 -28.49 -1.90
N GLY A 461 8.10 -28.79 -2.53
CA GLY A 461 6.76 -28.40 -2.07
C GLY A 461 6.19 -27.19 -2.82
N TYR A 462 5.10 -26.63 -2.29
CA TYR A 462 4.39 -25.51 -2.91
C TYR A 462 4.07 -24.40 -1.91
N PHE A 463 4.16 -23.15 -2.35
CA PHE A 463 3.67 -21.97 -1.66
C PHE A 463 2.24 -21.65 -2.07
N PRO A 464 1.28 -21.57 -1.13
CA PRO A 464 -0.05 -21.08 -1.44
C PRO A 464 -0.02 -19.57 -1.72
N GLN A 465 -1.01 -19.08 -2.47
CA GLN A 465 -1.24 -17.64 -2.63
C GLN A 465 -1.46 -16.95 -1.27
N PRO A 466 -1.11 -15.65 -1.12
CA PRO A 466 -1.32 -14.90 0.12
C PRO A 466 -2.78 -15.02 0.63
N GLY A 467 -2.94 -15.32 1.93
CA GLY A 467 -4.24 -15.51 2.57
C GLY A 467 -4.82 -16.92 2.49
N ASP A 468 -4.22 -17.82 1.71
CA ASP A 468 -4.54 -19.24 1.68
C ASP A 468 -3.62 -20.02 2.65
N TYR A 469 -4.22 -20.90 3.46
CA TYR A 469 -3.54 -21.66 4.51
C TYR A 469 -3.53 -23.18 4.25
N ALA A 470 -3.99 -23.63 3.08
CA ALA A 470 -3.91 -25.04 2.72
C ALA A 470 -2.50 -25.45 2.30
N THR A 471 -2.21 -26.74 2.47
CA THR A 471 -0.96 -27.36 2.04
C THR A 471 -1.23 -28.24 0.84
N LEU A 472 -0.58 -27.95 -0.29
CA LEU A 472 -0.59 -28.79 -1.49
C LEU A 472 0.64 -29.72 -1.47
N THR A 473 0.43 -31.01 -1.72
CA THR A 473 1.48 -32.03 -1.79
C THR A 473 1.39 -32.80 -3.09
N ASP A 474 2.48 -32.87 -3.85
CA ASP A 474 2.64 -33.75 -5.00
C ASP A 474 2.81 -35.20 -4.53
N LEU A 475 1.94 -36.09 -5.00
CA LEU A 475 1.94 -37.52 -4.68
C LEU A 475 2.76 -38.35 -5.69
N GLY A 476 3.27 -37.71 -6.75
CA GLY A 476 3.94 -38.33 -7.87
C GLY A 476 2.97 -38.84 -8.95
N GLY A 477 3.49 -38.99 -10.17
CA GLY A 477 2.69 -39.52 -11.29
C GLY A 477 1.56 -38.59 -11.77
N GLY A 478 1.61 -37.30 -11.42
CA GLY A 478 0.59 -36.30 -11.76
C GLY A 478 -0.54 -36.16 -10.73
N ALA A 479 -0.52 -36.94 -9.65
CA ALA A 479 -1.54 -36.86 -8.59
C ALA A 479 -1.13 -35.88 -7.49
N PHE A 480 -2.12 -35.21 -6.89
CA PHE A 480 -1.90 -34.18 -5.87
C PHE A 480 -2.87 -34.34 -4.69
N SER A 481 -2.46 -33.87 -3.53
CA SER A 481 -3.32 -33.76 -2.35
C SER A 481 -3.33 -32.35 -1.79
N LEU A 482 -4.52 -31.82 -1.56
CA LEU A 482 -4.77 -30.52 -0.94
C LEU A 482 -5.31 -30.75 0.47
N ARG A 483 -4.59 -30.29 1.49
CA ARG A 483 -5.00 -30.38 2.90
C ARG A 483 -5.35 -29.00 3.44
N GLU A 484 -6.61 -28.81 3.80
CA GLU A 484 -7.08 -27.59 4.45
C GLU A 484 -6.54 -27.46 5.88
N LYS A 485 -6.50 -26.23 6.40
CA LYS A 485 -6.13 -25.97 7.81
C LYS A 485 -7.02 -26.73 8.80
N GLY A 486 -8.29 -26.94 8.45
CA GLY A 486 -9.24 -27.74 9.24
C GLY A 486 -9.03 -29.26 9.13
N GLY A 487 -8.07 -29.71 8.34
CA GLY A 487 -7.69 -31.11 8.19
C GLY A 487 -8.43 -31.88 7.09
N LEU A 488 -9.43 -31.28 6.44
CA LEU A 488 -10.09 -31.84 5.26
C LEU A 488 -9.05 -32.05 4.14
N LEU A 489 -9.05 -33.26 3.58
CA LEU A 489 -8.16 -33.67 2.51
C LEU A 489 -8.97 -33.81 1.21
N THR A 490 -8.46 -33.25 0.13
CA THR A 490 -8.98 -33.45 -1.23
C THR A 490 -7.85 -33.98 -2.10
N GLU A 491 -8.03 -35.16 -2.70
CA GLU A 491 -7.03 -35.75 -3.61
C GLU A 491 -7.48 -35.67 -5.07
N PHE A 492 -6.51 -35.44 -5.93
CA PHE A 492 -6.69 -35.26 -7.37
C PHE A 492 -5.92 -36.35 -8.11
N ARG A 493 -6.57 -36.90 -9.13
CA ARG A 493 -6.00 -37.89 -10.05
C ARG A 493 -4.99 -37.24 -11.00
N ALA A 494 -4.25 -38.07 -11.71
CA ALA A 494 -3.27 -37.63 -12.72
C ALA A 494 -3.87 -36.84 -13.89
N ASP A 495 -5.18 -36.95 -14.13
CA ASP A 495 -5.90 -36.17 -15.13
C ASP A 495 -6.56 -34.90 -14.56
N GLY A 496 -6.17 -34.51 -13.35
CA GLY A 496 -6.61 -33.26 -12.70
C GLY A 496 -7.99 -33.34 -12.05
N LYS A 497 -8.69 -34.48 -12.13
CA LYS A 497 -10.03 -34.63 -11.55
C LYS A 497 -9.99 -35.01 -10.09
N LEU A 498 -11.06 -34.67 -9.37
CA LEU A 498 -11.27 -35.13 -8.01
C LEU A 498 -11.24 -36.66 -7.95
N ASP A 499 -10.38 -37.23 -7.10
CA ASP A 499 -10.38 -38.65 -6.75
C ASP A 499 -11.30 -38.89 -5.55
N TYR A 500 -11.05 -38.20 -4.44
CA TYR A 500 -11.90 -38.25 -3.26
C TYR A 500 -11.70 -37.04 -2.34
N ALA A 501 -12.69 -36.83 -1.47
CA ALA A 501 -12.55 -35.99 -0.28
C ALA A 501 -12.56 -36.86 1.00
N GLU A 502 -11.74 -36.52 1.99
CA GLU A 502 -11.60 -37.27 3.25
C GLU A 502 -11.51 -36.33 4.45
N ASP A 503 -12.29 -36.60 5.50
CA ASP A 503 -12.20 -35.88 6.77
C ASP A 503 -11.08 -36.42 7.68
N THR A 504 -10.83 -35.73 8.80
CA THR A 504 -9.79 -36.13 9.76
C THR A 504 -10.04 -37.46 10.48
N ASN A 505 -11.25 -38.02 10.37
CA ASN A 505 -11.63 -39.29 10.98
C ASN A 505 -11.54 -40.47 9.98
N GLY A 506 -11.10 -40.20 8.74
CA GLY A 506 -11.00 -41.21 7.67
C GLY A 506 -12.33 -41.51 6.97
N ASN A 507 -13.35 -40.66 7.16
CA ASN A 507 -14.57 -40.76 6.35
C ASN A 507 -14.29 -40.18 4.96
N ARG A 508 -14.52 -40.98 3.92
CA ARG A 508 -14.08 -40.70 2.55
C ARG A 508 -15.26 -40.73 1.58
N ILE A 509 -15.29 -39.81 0.63
CA ILE A 509 -16.22 -39.79 -0.50
C ILE A 509 -15.40 -39.83 -1.80
N PRO A 510 -15.19 -41.01 -2.42
CA PRO A 510 -14.63 -41.11 -3.75
C PRO A 510 -15.61 -40.67 -4.83
N ALA A 511 -15.06 -40.04 -5.85
CA ALA A 511 -15.73 -39.60 -7.06
C ALA A 511 -15.55 -40.66 -8.16
N GLY A 512 -16.66 -41.24 -8.61
CA GLY A 512 -16.68 -42.25 -9.68
C GLY A 512 -17.06 -41.62 -11.01
N TYR A 513 -16.33 -41.98 -12.07
CA TYR A 513 -16.48 -41.39 -13.39
C TYR A 513 -16.76 -42.45 -14.46
N THR A 514 -17.57 -42.07 -15.45
CA THR A 514 -17.71 -42.79 -16.71
C THR A 514 -17.19 -41.90 -17.84
N GLY A 515 -16.02 -42.26 -18.40
CA GLY A 515 -15.28 -41.35 -19.27
C GLY A 515 -14.95 -40.07 -18.52
N GLU A 516 -15.44 -38.94 -19.03
CA GLU A 516 -15.15 -37.63 -18.43
C GLU A 516 -16.14 -37.18 -17.35
N GLN A 517 -17.30 -37.85 -17.24
CA GLN A 517 -18.44 -37.41 -16.43
C GLN A 517 -18.44 -38.03 -15.04
N LEU A 518 -18.73 -37.23 -14.00
CA LEU A 518 -18.88 -37.66 -12.61
C LEU A 518 -20.24 -38.37 -12.43
N THR A 519 -20.27 -39.69 -12.43
CA THR A 519 -21.53 -40.46 -12.39
C THR A 519 -21.90 -40.96 -11.00
N SER A 520 -20.97 -40.95 -10.03
CA SER A 520 -21.27 -41.39 -8.66
C SER A 520 -20.41 -40.73 -7.58
N LEU A 521 -20.98 -40.51 -6.40
CA LEU A 521 -20.27 -40.11 -5.19
C LEU A 521 -20.61 -41.08 -4.07
N THR A 522 -19.64 -41.84 -3.57
CA THR A 522 -19.87 -42.93 -2.60
C THR A 522 -19.23 -42.61 -1.26
N HIS A 523 -20.01 -42.35 -0.22
CA HIS A 523 -19.45 -42.22 1.13
C HIS A 523 -18.95 -43.58 1.65
N SER A 524 -17.91 -43.60 2.48
CA SER A 524 -17.34 -44.80 3.10
C SER A 524 -18.32 -45.58 3.99
N SER A 525 -19.48 -45.00 4.31
CA SER A 525 -20.61 -45.66 4.98
C SER A 525 -21.45 -46.55 4.05
N GLY A 526 -21.25 -46.46 2.72
CA GLY A 526 -22.01 -47.16 1.68
C GLY A 526 -23.10 -46.33 1.01
N ALA A 527 -23.42 -45.13 1.52
CA ALA A 527 -24.35 -44.21 0.86
C ALA A 527 -23.74 -43.72 -0.47
N THR A 528 -24.50 -43.76 -1.57
CA THR A 528 -24.05 -43.37 -2.91
C THR A 528 -25.04 -42.41 -3.58
N LEU A 529 -24.59 -41.22 -4.01
CA LEU A 529 -25.34 -40.39 -4.95
C LEU A 529 -25.00 -40.80 -6.39
N LEU A 530 -26.00 -40.91 -7.25
CA LEU A 530 -25.84 -41.21 -8.68
C LEU A 530 -26.23 -40.01 -9.53
N LEU A 531 -25.49 -39.76 -10.61
CA LEU A 531 -25.72 -38.66 -11.52
C LEU A 531 -25.87 -39.19 -12.94
N ASP A 532 -26.97 -38.80 -13.60
CA ASP A 532 -27.24 -39.14 -14.99
C ASP A 532 -27.05 -37.91 -15.89
N TYR A 533 -26.59 -38.15 -17.12
CA TYR A 533 -26.29 -37.11 -18.09
C TYR A 533 -27.07 -37.32 -19.39
N ASP A 534 -27.40 -36.23 -20.08
CA ASP A 534 -27.88 -36.29 -21.46
C ASP A 534 -26.73 -36.45 -22.46
N ALA A 535 -27.09 -36.53 -23.75
CA ALA A 535 -26.12 -36.65 -24.84
C ALA A 535 -25.28 -35.38 -25.07
N GLN A 536 -25.70 -34.24 -24.50
CA GLN A 536 -24.99 -32.96 -24.53
C GLN A 536 -24.02 -32.81 -23.34
N GLY A 537 -24.08 -33.71 -22.37
CA GLY A 537 -23.23 -33.71 -21.18
C GLY A 537 -23.78 -32.89 -20.02
N MET A 538 -25.08 -32.58 -20.01
CA MET A 538 -25.75 -31.93 -18.90
C MET A 538 -26.33 -32.96 -17.93
N ILE A 539 -26.24 -32.69 -16.63
CA ILE A 539 -26.82 -33.53 -15.57
C ILE A 539 -28.34 -33.44 -15.69
N THR A 540 -29.00 -34.58 -15.87
CA THR A 540 -30.46 -34.69 -16.00
C THR A 540 -31.12 -35.15 -14.71
N SER A 541 -30.42 -35.94 -13.90
CA SER A 541 -30.88 -36.34 -12.57
C SER A 541 -29.73 -36.52 -11.59
N VAL A 542 -30.02 -36.22 -10.33
CA VAL A 542 -29.23 -36.69 -9.19
C VAL A 542 -30.14 -37.53 -8.31
N THR A 543 -29.73 -38.77 -8.07
CA THR A 543 -30.50 -39.77 -7.34
C THR A 543 -29.81 -40.06 -6.01
N ASP A 544 -30.58 -39.95 -4.94
CA ASP A 544 -30.15 -40.23 -3.58
C ASP A 544 -30.49 -41.67 -3.14
N PRO A 545 -29.61 -42.35 -2.38
CA PRO A 545 -29.74 -43.75 -2.03
C PRO A 545 -30.65 -43.96 -0.80
N LEU A 546 -31.96 -43.77 -0.96
CA LEU A 546 -32.91 -44.61 -0.22
C LEU A 546 -33.02 -46.04 -0.80
N GLY A 547 -32.17 -46.38 -1.79
CA GLY A 547 -31.70 -47.73 -2.11
C GLY A 547 -32.15 -48.24 -3.50
N PRO A 548 -31.33 -49.03 -4.23
CA PRO A 548 -31.66 -49.46 -5.58
C PRO A 548 -32.90 -50.38 -5.57
N GLY A 549 -33.98 -49.92 -6.20
CA GLY A 549 -35.19 -50.72 -6.44
C GLY A 549 -36.27 -50.63 -5.36
N THR A 550 -36.30 -49.58 -4.55
CA THR A 550 -37.51 -49.24 -3.77
C THR A 550 -38.37 -48.24 -4.55
N GLU A 551 -39.68 -48.21 -4.30
CA GLU A 551 -40.61 -47.25 -4.92
C GLU A 551 -40.32 -45.78 -4.51
N ASP A 552 -39.32 -45.54 -3.64
CA ASP A 552 -38.98 -44.27 -3.00
C ASP A 552 -37.58 -43.73 -3.40
N ASP A 553 -37.11 -44.00 -4.63
CA ASP A 553 -35.92 -43.31 -5.16
C ASP A 553 -36.17 -41.80 -5.20
N ARG A 554 -35.41 -41.05 -4.39
CA ARG A 554 -35.51 -39.60 -4.30
C ARG A 554 -34.68 -39.00 -5.42
N VAL A 555 -35.35 -38.72 -6.54
CA VAL A 555 -34.72 -38.17 -7.73
C VAL A 555 -34.97 -36.66 -7.80
N THR A 556 -33.90 -35.88 -7.95
CA THR A 556 -34.00 -34.49 -8.36
C THR A 556 -33.72 -34.40 -9.86
N VAL A 557 -34.68 -33.86 -10.61
CA VAL A 557 -34.65 -33.79 -12.08
C VAL A 557 -34.38 -32.37 -12.55
N TYR A 558 -33.49 -32.25 -13.53
CA TYR A 558 -33.07 -30.99 -14.14
C TYR A 558 -33.61 -30.92 -15.57
N SER A 559 -34.09 -29.76 -15.98
CA SER A 559 -34.54 -29.53 -17.36
C SER A 559 -33.89 -28.29 -17.92
N TYR A 560 -33.48 -28.39 -19.18
CA TYR A 560 -32.77 -27.35 -19.91
C TYR A 560 -33.65 -26.78 -21.02
N ASP A 561 -33.27 -25.60 -21.50
CA ASP A 561 -33.89 -25.01 -22.69
C ASP A 561 -33.60 -25.82 -23.96
N THR A 562 -34.19 -25.41 -25.08
CA THR A 562 -34.04 -26.14 -26.36
C THR A 562 -32.61 -26.12 -26.92
N SER A 563 -31.78 -25.16 -26.50
CA SER A 563 -30.35 -25.12 -26.83
C SER A 563 -29.52 -26.06 -25.97
N GLY A 564 -30.06 -26.54 -24.84
CA GLY A 564 -29.32 -27.33 -23.87
C GLY A 564 -28.26 -26.52 -23.12
N GLU A 565 -28.40 -25.19 -23.06
CA GLU A 565 -27.41 -24.30 -22.45
C GLU A 565 -27.88 -23.74 -21.11
N HIS A 566 -29.18 -23.55 -20.91
CA HIS A 566 -29.71 -22.89 -19.72
C HIS A 566 -30.63 -23.82 -18.93
N LEU A 567 -30.38 -23.94 -17.62
CA LEU A 567 -31.22 -24.71 -16.70
C LEU A 567 -32.54 -23.98 -16.44
N VAL A 568 -33.65 -24.46 -17.01
CA VAL A 568 -34.95 -23.78 -16.93
C VAL A 568 -35.80 -24.22 -15.74
N SER A 569 -35.60 -25.44 -15.25
CA SER A 569 -36.28 -25.90 -14.04
C SER A 569 -35.55 -26.99 -13.32
N VAL A 570 -35.72 -27.02 -12.01
CA VAL A 570 -35.35 -28.18 -11.19
C VAL A 570 -36.52 -28.60 -10.33
N HIS A 571 -36.84 -29.89 -10.42
CA HIS A 571 -37.84 -30.52 -9.59
C HIS A 571 -37.15 -31.43 -8.57
N ARG A 572 -37.07 -30.95 -7.33
CA ARG A 572 -36.59 -31.77 -6.21
C ARG A 572 -37.67 -32.73 -5.75
N TYR A 573 -37.23 -33.90 -5.30
CA TYR A 573 -38.11 -34.96 -4.76
C TYR A 573 -38.99 -34.49 -3.59
N ASP A 574 -38.55 -33.50 -2.81
CA ASP A 574 -39.23 -32.98 -1.62
C ASP A 574 -40.12 -31.75 -1.90
N GLN A 575 -40.19 -31.30 -3.17
CA GLN A 575 -40.96 -30.13 -3.55
C GLN A 575 -42.23 -30.50 -4.33
N LEU A 576 -43.35 -29.90 -3.93
CA LEU A 576 -44.65 -30.06 -4.61
C LEU A 576 -44.67 -29.46 -6.02
N ALA A 577 -43.80 -28.48 -6.29
CA ALA A 577 -43.71 -27.80 -7.59
C ALA A 577 -42.22 -27.57 -7.95
N PRO A 578 -41.86 -27.60 -9.24
CA PRO A 578 -40.50 -27.29 -9.68
C PRO A 578 -40.12 -25.83 -9.38
N THR A 579 -38.84 -25.61 -9.11
CA THR A 579 -38.23 -24.28 -9.15
C THR A 579 -37.93 -23.93 -10.60
N TYR A 580 -38.45 -22.80 -11.09
CA TYR A 580 -38.21 -22.32 -12.45
C TYR A 580 -37.21 -21.17 -12.46
N TYR A 581 -36.36 -21.16 -13.48
CA TYR A 581 -35.40 -20.09 -13.73
C TYR A 581 -35.73 -19.41 -15.05
N GLN A 582 -35.67 -18.08 -15.06
CA GLN A 582 -35.83 -17.26 -16.25
C GLN A 582 -34.57 -16.45 -16.46
N TYR A 583 -34.08 -16.47 -17.69
CA TYR A 583 -32.88 -15.75 -18.10
C TYR A 583 -33.30 -14.55 -18.95
N VAL A 584 -32.92 -13.35 -18.53
CA VAL A 584 -33.14 -12.13 -19.30
C VAL A 584 -31.89 -11.88 -20.14
N THR A 585 -31.99 -12.16 -21.44
CA THR A 585 -30.96 -11.78 -22.41
C THR A 585 -31.13 -10.29 -22.72
N GLY A 586 -30.16 -9.47 -22.30
CA GLY A 586 -30.10 -8.03 -22.62
C GLY A 586 -29.47 -7.77 -23.98
#